data_AF-A0A918TG92-F1
#
_entry.id   AF-A0A918TG92-F1
#
_cell.length_a   1.000
_cell.length_b   1.000
_cell.length_c   1.000
_cell.angle_alpha   90.00
_cell.angle_beta   90.00
_cell.angle_gamma   90.00
#
_symmetry.space_group_name_H-M   'P 1'
#
loop_
_entity.id
_entity.type
_entity.pdbx_description
1 polymer ?
#
loop_
_entity_poly.entity_id
_entity_poly.type
_entity_poly.pdbx_seq_one_letter_code
_entity_poly.pdbx_strand_id
1 'polypeptide(L)'
;MQPRRIASGTVNFLRSQRYFKAILEWHILRGMKLAEVTLSGTTGNDTLTGSYGADAIAVLALAGDDLIYIVGTDVLDIDGGDGNDTIGAMLGDNIGSLAEILGGAGDDLLAVSGARQEIRLNGGTGNDSFVLDAQGASGDQSSILTIDGGDGDDIAIGQIQTGAEGALNTTLDMGAGDDLIDLRIGLSQTHNLLTLTGAGDDVVRLAFEVSATAVEANADLRLGEGDDFAAIGKGNASAGTITVLGQAGDDVLRGTGGGPLTLSGGAGHDRLVSALGQGTESIVSLKGGVGQDVLVAGHAVDMMEGGTGADVFVFAKAFQGAVDSITDFRHGVDQIDLSGFMDGADFIGSAKFSGDGAELRIVAGKAGSPISLIADVNGDGKADWKIYVQTNMLTAGDLIL
;
A
#
# COMPACT_ATOMS: atom_id res chain seq x y z
N MET A 1 -1.40 41.47 41.45
CA MET A 1 -2.73 40.82 41.51
C MET A 1 -2.48 39.32 41.47
N GLN A 2 -3.01 38.56 42.42
CA GLN A 2 -2.84 37.10 42.42
C GLN A 2 -3.58 36.47 41.22
N PRO A 3 -3.01 35.45 40.56
CA PRO A 3 -3.72 34.73 39.51
C PRO A 3 -4.86 33.92 40.14
N ARG A 4 -6.11 34.24 39.79
CA ARG A 4 -7.27 33.40 40.10
C ARG A 4 -7.23 32.19 39.17
N ARG A 5 -6.95 31.01 39.73
CA ARG A 5 -7.24 29.71 39.12
C ARG A 5 -8.77 29.60 38.97
N ILE A 6 -9.27 29.48 37.75
CA ILE A 6 -10.62 28.97 37.49
C ILE A 6 -10.45 27.48 37.22
N ALA A 7 -11.28 26.65 37.87
CA ALA A 7 -11.27 25.21 37.74
C ALA A 7 -11.62 24.77 36.31
N SER A 8 -11.12 23.61 35.91
CA SER A 8 -11.58 22.87 34.72
C SER A 8 -13.11 22.86 34.66
N GLY A 9 -13.68 23.04 33.47
CA GLY A 9 -15.13 23.10 33.30
C GLY A 9 -15.55 22.52 31.97
N THR A 10 -16.36 21.46 32.01
CA THR A 10 -17.13 20.93 30.89
C THR A 10 -18.27 21.89 30.58
N VAL A 11 -18.40 22.33 29.33
CA VAL A 11 -19.55 23.16 28.91
C VAL A 11 -20.62 22.24 28.32
N ASN A 12 -21.54 21.78 29.18
CA ASN A 12 -22.68 20.95 28.76
C ASN A 12 -23.86 21.83 28.33
N PHE A 13 -24.27 21.78 27.06
CA PHE A 13 -25.43 22.52 26.56
C PHE A 13 -26.68 21.63 26.47
N LEU A 14 -27.62 21.81 27.42
CA LEU A 14 -28.89 21.08 27.44
C LEU A 14 -29.95 21.76 26.55
N ARG A 15 -30.37 21.07 25.48
CA ARG A 15 -31.56 21.22 24.60
C ARG A 15 -32.16 22.61 24.38
N SER A 16 -32.23 23.02 23.10
CA SER A 16 -33.53 23.33 22.46
C SER A 16 -33.39 23.35 20.92
N GLN A 17 -34.36 22.75 20.24
CA GLN A 17 -34.47 22.79 18.78
C GLN A 17 -34.56 24.22 18.25
N ARG A 18 -33.54 24.62 17.47
CA ARG A 18 -33.53 25.59 16.35
C ARG A 18 -32.11 26.14 16.22
N TYR A 19 -31.42 25.77 15.12
CA TYR A 19 -30.19 26.40 14.61
C TYR A 19 -29.33 27.13 15.65
N PHE A 20 -28.47 26.43 16.37
CA PHE A 20 -27.50 27.07 17.28
C PHE A 20 -26.14 27.20 16.59
N LYS A 21 -25.82 28.41 16.15
CA LYS A 21 -24.49 28.81 15.68
C LYS A 21 -23.73 29.40 16.87
N ALA A 22 -22.77 28.66 17.43
CA ALA A 22 -21.89 29.20 18.47
C ALA A 22 -20.80 30.07 17.82
N ILE A 23 -20.97 31.40 17.86
CA ILE A 23 -19.89 32.35 17.58
C ILE A 23 -19.31 32.77 18.92
N LEU A 24 -18.09 32.34 19.24
CA LEU A 24 -17.32 32.89 20.35
C LEU A 24 -16.82 34.28 19.93
N GLU A 25 -17.39 35.35 20.50
CA GLU A 25 -16.98 36.73 20.18
C GLU A 25 -15.57 37.07 20.71
N TRP A 26 -14.75 37.59 19.79
CA TRP A 26 -13.29 37.57 19.72
C TRP A 26 -12.52 38.64 20.55
N HIS A 27 -13.01 39.09 21.71
CA HIS A 27 -12.45 40.30 22.35
C HIS A 27 -11.84 40.17 23.76
N ILE A 28 -11.84 39.01 24.39
CA ILE A 28 -11.26 38.87 25.72
C ILE A 28 -10.44 37.59 25.72
N LEU A 29 -9.12 37.66 25.47
CA LEU A 29 -8.09 36.68 25.91
C LEU A 29 -6.71 36.94 25.26
N ARG A 30 -6.25 38.20 25.17
CA ARG A 30 -4.81 38.46 24.94
C ARG A 30 -4.06 38.25 26.26
N GLY A 31 -3.58 37.03 26.50
CA GLY A 31 -2.54 36.77 27.50
C GLY A 31 -2.86 35.77 28.62
N MET A 32 -3.83 34.86 28.45
CA MET A 32 -4.00 33.74 29.39
C MET A 32 -3.42 32.47 28.79
N LYS A 33 -2.58 31.77 29.56
CA LYS A 33 -2.17 30.39 29.30
C LYS A 33 -3.42 29.53 29.58
N LEU A 34 -4.09 29.07 28.54
CA LEU A 34 -5.45 28.53 28.64
C LEU A 34 -5.46 27.10 29.20
N ALA A 35 -6.51 26.83 29.98
CA ALA A 35 -6.86 25.52 30.50
C ALA A 35 -7.59 24.74 29.41
N GLU A 36 -7.45 23.42 29.43
CA GLU A 36 -8.07 22.46 28.50
C GLU A 36 -9.56 22.78 28.26
N VAL A 37 -9.95 23.00 27.00
CA VAL A 37 -11.35 23.19 26.60
C VAL A 37 -11.83 21.93 25.89
N THR A 38 -12.96 21.37 26.33
CA THR A 38 -13.65 20.27 25.65
C THR A 38 -14.92 20.80 24.98
N LEU A 39 -15.11 20.50 23.70
CA LEU A 39 -16.36 20.71 22.99
C LEU A 39 -17.15 19.40 23.02
N SER A 40 -18.38 19.42 23.58
CA SER A 40 -19.20 18.22 23.66
C SER A 40 -20.56 18.41 23.01
N GLY A 41 -20.98 17.40 22.24
CA GLY A 41 -22.32 17.24 21.68
C GLY A 41 -23.31 16.62 22.67
N THR A 42 -24.36 16.05 22.10
CA THR A 42 -25.48 15.38 22.76
C THR A 42 -25.68 14.01 22.12
N THR A 43 -26.72 13.27 22.52
CA THR A 43 -27.01 11.95 21.93
C THR A 43 -27.89 12.05 20.67
N GLY A 44 -27.81 13.15 19.93
CA GLY A 44 -28.49 13.25 18.65
C GLY A 44 -27.73 14.20 17.75
N ASN A 45 -27.98 14.12 16.45
CA ASN A 45 -27.22 14.76 15.40
C ASN A 45 -26.89 16.24 15.67
N ASP A 46 -25.62 16.51 15.90
CA ASP A 46 -25.04 17.78 16.28
C ASP A 46 -24.16 18.34 15.17
N THR A 47 -23.80 19.62 15.31
CA THR A 47 -22.82 20.26 14.44
C THR A 47 -21.81 20.99 15.30
N LEU A 48 -20.57 20.52 15.28
CA LEU A 48 -19.48 20.97 16.14
C LEU A 48 -18.41 21.65 15.30
N THR A 49 -18.13 22.93 15.56
CA THR A 49 -17.15 23.71 14.76
C THR A 49 -16.10 24.40 15.62
N GLY A 50 -14.83 24.33 15.22
CA GLY A 50 -13.69 24.98 15.86
C GLY A 50 -12.80 25.76 14.87
N SER A 51 -12.14 26.83 15.32
CA SER A 51 -11.30 27.71 14.48
C SER A 51 -10.04 28.24 15.20
N TYR A 52 -9.08 28.80 14.44
CA TYR A 52 -7.85 29.46 14.92
C TYR A 52 -8.00 30.26 16.24
N GLY A 53 -7.14 29.92 17.21
CA GLY A 53 -7.05 30.61 18.51
C GLY A 53 -8.01 30.10 19.58
N ALA A 54 -8.68 28.96 19.34
CA ALA A 54 -9.47 28.26 20.35
C ALA A 54 -8.68 27.05 20.87
N ASP A 55 -8.36 27.05 22.17
CA ASP A 55 -7.62 26.02 22.92
C ASP A 55 -8.48 24.77 23.21
N ALA A 56 -9.32 24.36 22.25
CA ALA A 56 -10.06 23.11 22.36
C ALA A 56 -9.06 21.96 22.22
N ILE A 57 -8.94 21.14 23.27
CA ILE A 57 -8.02 20.00 23.30
C ILE A 57 -8.75 18.74 22.84
N ALA A 58 -10.05 18.62 23.15
CA ALA A 58 -10.88 17.47 22.83
C ALA A 58 -12.26 17.86 22.27
N VAL A 59 -12.77 17.09 21.31
CA VAL A 59 -14.13 17.13 20.81
C VAL A 59 -14.78 15.77 21.09
N LEU A 60 -15.97 15.75 21.69
CA LEU A 60 -16.73 14.52 21.98
C LEU A 60 -18.16 14.69 21.47
N ALA A 61 -18.54 14.08 20.36
CA ALA A 61 -19.85 14.30 19.75
C ALA A 61 -20.97 13.44 20.38
N LEU A 62 -20.60 12.23 20.81
CA LEU A 62 -21.37 11.26 21.60
C LEU A 62 -22.21 10.31 20.77
N ALA A 63 -23.45 10.64 20.43
CA ALA A 63 -24.28 9.72 19.65
C ALA A 63 -25.17 10.48 18.69
N GLY A 64 -25.60 9.83 17.61
CA GLY A 64 -26.29 10.45 16.49
C GLY A 64 -25.30 10.81 15.37
N ASP A 65 -25.82 11.07 14.17
CA ASP A 65 -24.97 11.36 13.02
C ASP A 65 -24.51 12.83 13.07
N ASP A 66 -23.26 13.04 13.48
CA ASP A 66 -22.69 14.32 13.83
C ASP A 66 -21.84 14.91 12.70
N LEU A 67 -21.85 16.25 12.60
CA LEU A 67 -20.99 16.99 11.67
C LEU A 67 -19.94 17.77 12.45
N ILE A 68 -18.69 17.35 12.38
CA ILE A 68 -17.56 17.96 13.09
C ILE A 68 -16.64 18.65 12.08
N TYR A 69 -16.34 19.94 12.29
CA TYR A 69 -15.45 20.70 11.40
C TYR A 69 -14.47 21.59 12.17
N ILE A 70 -13.19 21.25 12.10
CA ILE A 70 -12.12 21.90 12.88
C ILE A 70 -11.04 22.48 11.95
N VAL A 71 -10.68 23.75 12.16
CA VAL A 71 -9.66 24.45 11.37
C VAL A 71 -8.67 25.23 12.26
N GLY A 72 -7.37 25.01 12.10
CA GLY A 72 -6.33 25.81 12.76
C GLY A 72 -6.12 25.41 14.23
N THR A 73 -4.85 25.35 14.64
CA THR A 73 -4.32 24.35 15.59
C THR A 73 -4.64 24.54 17.07
N ASP A 74 -5.09 23.45 17.71
CA ASP A 74 -4.62 22.87 18.99
C ASP A 74 -5.48 21.65 19.42
N VAL A 75 -6.55 21.33 18.68
CA VAL A 75 -7.32 20.08 18.88
C VAL A 75 -6.41 18.89 18.66
N LEU A 76 -6.33 18.05 19.70
CA LEU A 76 -5.47 16.88 19.80
C LEU A 76 -6.30 15.60 19.66
N ASP A 77 -7.60 15.68 19.95
CA ASP A 77 -8.46 14.52 20.15
C ASP A 77 -9.89 14.85 19.66
N ILE A 78 -10.40 14.09 18.70
CA ILE A 78 -11.78 14.17 18.21
C ILE A 78 -12.37 12.76 18.31
N ASP A 79 -13.54 12.66 18.92
CA ASP A 79 -14.33 11.44 19.04
C ASP A 79 -15.75 11.74 18.51
N GLY A 80 -16.13 11.07 17.41
CA GLY A 80 -17.48 11.10 16.86
C GLY A 80 -18.47 10.40 17.80
N GLY A 81 -18.22 9.12 18.05
CA GLY A 81 -19.01 8.30 18.96
C GLY A 81 -19.95 7.37 18.20
N ASP A 82 -21.17 7.16 18.68
CA ASP A 82 -22.13 6.27 18.01
C ASP A 82 -22.92 7.01 16.92
N GLY A 83 -22.88 6.62 15.67
CA GLY A 83 -23.63 7.26 14.58
C GLY A 83 -22.80 7.27 13.30
N ASN A 84 -23.38 7.74 12.20
CA ASN A 84 -22.62 7.90 10.96
C ASN A 84 -22.08 9.33 10.88
N ASP A 85 -20.90 9.55 11.42
CA ASP A 85 -20.32 10.87 11.63
C ASP A 85 -19.55 11.37 10.42
N THR A 86 -19.48 12.69 10.29
CA THR A 86 -18.64 13.36 9.29
C THR A 86 -17.68 14.31 9.98
N ILE A 87 -16.40 13.97 9.93
CA ILE A 87 -15.33 14.68 10.61
C ILE A 87 -14.38 15.30 9.59
N GLY A 88 -14.36 16.63 9.53
CA GLY A 88 -13.44 17.42 8.72
C GLY A 88 -12.38 18.11 9.58
N ALA A 89 -11.11 17.73 9.44
CA ALA A 89 -10.00 18.33 10.17
C ALA A 89 -8.97 18.95 9.22
N MET A 90 -8.81 20.28 9.29
CA MET A 90 -7.70 21.00 8.66
C MET A 90 -6.61 21.25 9.70
N LEU A 91 -5.61 20.37 9.67
CA LEU A 91 -4.46 20.38 10.56
C LEU A 91 -3.46 21.48 10.14
N GLY A 92 -2.69 21.98 11.11
CA GLY A 92 -1.61 22.94 10.84
C GLY A 92 -0.28 22.46 11.42
N ASP A 93 0.80 22.99 10.86
CA ASP A 93 2.20 22.52 10.95
C ASP A 93 2.88 22.64 12.33
N ASN A 94 2.31 22.02 13.37
CA ASN A 94 2.88 22.03 14.71
C ASN A 94 3.79 20.82 14.94
N ILE A 95 5.11 21.04 14.84
CA ILE A 95 6.15 20.05 15.22
C ILE A 95 5.97 19.70 16.71
N GLY A 96 5.94 18.41 17.06
CA GLY A 96 5.70 17.92 18.44
C GLY A 96 4.24 17.57 18.74
N SER A 97 3.32 17.74 17.80
CA SER A 97 1.89 17.54 18.02
C SER A 97 1.34 16.26 17.38
N LEU A 98 0.47 15.59 18.13
CA LEU A 98 -0.39 14.50 17.68
C LEU A 98 -1.76 15.08 17.28
N ALA A 99 -2.44 14.49 16.31
CA ALA A 99 -3.88 14.60 16.16
C ALA A 99 -4.45 13.18 16.16
N GLU A 100 -5.37 12.90 17.07
CA GLU A 100 -6.15 11.68 17.16
C GLU A 100 -7.60 12.00 16.77
N ILE A 101 -8.13 11.23 15.84
CA ILE A 101 -9.48 11.38 15.30
C ILE A 101 -10.10 10.00 15.24
N LEU A 102 -11.19 9.82 15.96
CA LEU A 102 -11.95 8.58 16.09
C LEU A 102 -13.33 8.81 15.47
N GLY A 103 -13.77 7.94 14.56
CA GLY A 103 -15.14 7.85 14.07
C GLY A 103 -16.04 7.35 15.18
N GLY A 104 -15.82 6.10 15.58
CA GLY A 104 -16.54 5.44 16.66
C GLY A 104 -17.33 4.26 16.12
N ALA A 105 -18.65 4.25 16.30
CA ALA A 105 -19.50 3.16 15.84
C ALA A 105 -20.51 3.67 14.82
N GLY A 106 -20.46 3.18 13.60
CA GLY A 106 -21.29 3.60 12.47
C GLY A 106 -20.43 3.71 11.22
N ASP A 107 -21.03 4.15 10.12
CA ASP A 107 -20.26 4.37 8.89
C ASP A 107 -19.78 5.83 8.87
N ASP A 108 -18.53 6.06 9.22
CA ASP A 108 -17.95 7.39 9.44
C ASP A 108 -17.13 7.90 8.25
N LEU A 109 -17.07 9.23 8.11
CA LEU A 109 -16.24 9.92 7.13
C LEU A 109 -15.19 10.80 7.84
N LEU A 110 -13.94 10.39 7.79
CA LEU A 110 -12.79 11.12 8.34
C LEU A 110 -12.00 11.80 7.21
N ALA A 111 -12.27 13.08 7.00
CA ALA A 111 -11.59 13.91 6.00
C ALA A 111 -10.51 14.78 6.64
N VAL A 112 -9.24 14.48 6.37
CA VAL A 112 -8.09 15.11 7.03
C VAL A 112 -7.16 15.73 6.02
N SER A 113 -6.79 16.99 6.25
CA SER A 113 -5.85 17.74 5.42
C SER A 113 -4.81 18.48 6.24
N GLY A 114 -3.64 18.72 5.65
CA GLY A 114 -2.55 19.48 6.27
C GLY A 114 -1.54 18.58 6.98
N ALA A 115 -0.71 19.18 7.83
CA ALA A 115 0.45 18.51 8.39
C ALA A 115 0.49 18.54 9.93
N ARG A 116 0.94 17.42 10.53
CA ARG A 116 1.38 17.31 11.92
C ARG A 116 2.53 16.34 12.02
N GLN A 117 3.21 16.33 13.18
CA GLN A 117 4.23 15.32 13.43
C GLN A 117 3.60 13.93 13.54
N GLU A 118 2.42 13.82 14.14
CA GLU A 118 1.70 12.57 14.21
C GLU A 118 0.21 12.77 13.94
N ILE A 119 -0.36 11.93 13.08
CA ILE A 119 -1.79 11.86 12.79
C ILE A 119 -2.21 10.40 13.00
N ARG A 120 -3.24 10.18 13.82
CA ARG A 120 -3.89 8.89 14.02
C ARG A 120 -5.37 9.03 13.71
N LEU A 121 -5.83 8.21 12.77
CA LEU A 121 -7.23 8.10 12.37
C LEU A 121 -7.68 6.70 12.74
N ASN A 122 -8.83 6.57 13.37
CA ASN A 122 -9.48 5.29 13.65
C ASN A 122 -10.95 5.39 13.23
N GLY A 123 -11.41 4.46 12.39
CA GLY A 123 -12.80 4.36 11.95
C GLY A 123 -13.65 3.81 13.08
N GLY A 124 -13.35 2.57 13.48
CA GLY A 124 -13.93 1.91 14.64
C GLY A 124 -14.75 0.71 14.21
N THR A 125 -16.07 0.78 14.30
CA THR A 125 -16.94 -0.28 13.77
C THR A 125 -17.89 0.29 12.73
N GLY A 126 -18.11 -0.40 11.63
CA GLY A 126 -18.90 0.09 10.50
C GLY A 126 -18.01 0.30 9.28
N ASN A 127 -18.61 0.69 8.17
CA ASN A 127 -17.86 0.85 6.92
C ASN A 127 -17.37 2.29 6.80
N ASP A 128 -16.13 2.53 7.19
CA ASP A 128 -15.56 3.86 7.36
C ASP A 128 -14.83 4.36 6.11
N SER A 129 -14.69 5.67 6.01
CA SER A 129 -14.09 6.35 4.87
C SER A 129 -13.08 7.41 5.29
N PHE A 130 -11.82 7.19 4.95
CA PHE A 130 -10.71 8.11 5.15
C PHE A 130 -10.42 8.86 3.84
N VAL A 131 -10.57 10.19 3.86
CA VAL A 131 -10.22 11.06 2.74
C VAL A 131 -9.00 11.89 3.11
N LEU A 132 -7.87 11.57 2.49
CA LEU A 132 -6.56 12.09 2.86
C LEU A 132 -6.08 13.17 1.89
N ASP A 133 -5.70 14.31 2.44
CA ASP A 133 -4.77 15.27 1.86
C ASP A 133 -3.68 15.59 2.89
N ALA A 134 -3.06 14.51 3.37
CA ALA A 134 -2.14 14.54 4.50
C ALA A 134 -0.72 14.86 4.03
N GLN A 135 -0.03 15.70 4.80
CA GLN A 135 1.35 16.12 4.51
C GLN A 135 2.24 15.89 5.73
N GLY A 136 3.47 15.45 5.51
CA GLY A 136 4.47 15.42 6.58
C GLY A 136 4.76 16.84 7.08
N ALA A 137 4.91 17.00 8.40
CA ALA A 137 5.26 18.29 8.99
C ALA A 137 6.56 18.85 8.41
N SER A 138 6.66 20.17 8.34
CA SER A 138 7.91 20.83 7.94
C SER A 138 8.95 20.76 9.07
N GLY A 139 10.22 20.56 8.71
CA GLY A 139 11.37 20.50 9.64
C GLY A 139 12.07 19.14 9.70
N ASP A 140 13.29 19.11 10.22
CA ASP A 140 14.19 17.93 10.29
C ASP A 140 13.69 16.69 11.06
N GLN A 141 12.42 16.64 11.50
CA GLN A 141 11.86 15.52 12.26
C GLN A 141 10.99 14.61 11.39
N SER A 142 11.02 13.31 11.69
CA SER A 142 10.14 12.35 11.01
C SER A 142 8.68 12.55 11.44
N SER A 143 7.78 12.38 10.48
CA SER A 143 6.33 12.40 10.70
C SER A 143 5.75 10.98 10.71
N ILE A 144 4.62 10.79 11.38
CA ILE A 144 3.89 9.53 11.47
C ILE A 144 2.43 9.76 11.03
N LEU A 145 1.93 8.88 10.18
CA LEU A 145 0.50 8.75 9.88
C LEU A 145 0.08 7.32 10.22
N THR A 146 -0.91 7.16 11.08
CA THR A 146 -1.56 5.88 11.38
C THR A 146 -3.02 5.98 10.98
N ILE A 147 -3.51 5.00 10.24
CA ILE A 147 -4.92 4.80 9.93
C ILE A 147 -5.26 3.40 10.38
N ASP A 148 -6.36 3.31 11.12
CA ASP A 148 -6.94 2.08 11.63
C ASP A 148 -8.40 2.06 11.15
N GLY A 149 -8.76 1.16 10.25
CA GLY A 149 -10.13 1.02 9.73
C GLY A 149 -11.03 0.48 10.82
N GLY A 150 -10.80 -0.77 11.20
CA GLY A 150 -11.43 -1.41 12.34
C GLY A 150 -12.26 -2.61 11.90
N ASP A 151 -13.52 -2.68 12.31
CA ASP A 151 -14.46 -3.69 11.81
C ASP A 151 -15.31 -3.08 10.70
N GLY A 152 -15.37 -3.66 9.50
CA GLY A 152 -16.21 -3.21 8.39
C GLY A 152 -15.43 -3.13 7.08
N ASP A 153 -16.15 -2.87 5.97
CA ASP A 153 -15.50 -2.69 4.67
C ASP A 153 -15.06 -1.22 4.54
N ASP A 154 -13.79 -0.95 4.77
CA ASP A 154 -13.25 0.39 4.93
C ASP A 154 -12.57 0.93 3.67
N ILE A 155 -12.52 2.26 3.56
CA ILE A 155 -11.99 2.94 2.38
C ILE A 155 -10.97 4.00 2.79
N ALA A 156 -9.73 3.89 2.30
CA ALA A 156 -8.70 4.92 2.41
C ALA A 156 -8.32 5.47 1.02
N ILE A 157 -8.67 6.73 0.75
CA ILE A 157 -8.39 7.38 -0.53
C ILE A 157 -7.71 8.74 -0.40
N GLY A 158 -7.00 9.13 -1.45
CA GLY A 158 -6.47 10.47 -1.61
C GLY A 158 -4.96 10.51 -1.76
N GLN A 159 -4.33 11.50 -1.14
CA GLN A 159 -2.91 11.78 -1.30
C GLN A 159 -2.20 11.91 0.04
N ILE A 160 -0.99 11.35 0.08
CA ILE A 160 -0.05 11.51 1.17
C ILE A 160 1.22 12.13 0.59
N GLN A 161 1.69 13.23 1.16
CA GLN A 161 2.94 13.87 0.73
C GLN A 161 3.96 13.83 1.86
N THR A 162 5.19 13.39 1.56
CA THR A 162 6.30 13.58 2.49
C THR A 162 6.59 15.07 2.65
N GLY A 163 6.87 15.53 3.87
CA GLY A 163 7.34 16.89 4.12
C GLY A 163 8.64 17.22 3.38
N ALA A 164 9.02 18.50 3.38
CA ALA A 164 10.26 18.97 2.73
C ALA A 164 11.54 18.43 3.41
N GLU A 165 11.43 18.09 4.70
CA GLU A 165 12.50 17.60 5.56
C GLU A 165 11.95 16.43 6.41
N GLY A 166 12.80 15.48 6.79
CA GLY A 166 12.41 14.29 7.57
C GLY A 166 11.74 13.16 6.76
N ALA A 167 11.80 11.94 7.29
CA ALA A 167 11.08 10.79 6.73
C ALA A 167 9.60 10.82 7.16
N LEU A 168 8.71 10.24 6.34
CA LEU A 168 7.33 9.97 6.76
C LEU A 168 7.16 8.46 6.91
N ASN A 169 6.72 8.04 8.08
CA ASN A 169 6.34 6.66 8.34
C ASN A 169 4.82 6.56 8.34
N THR A 170 4.27 5.71 7.49
CA THR A 170 2.84 5.52 7.39
C THR A 170 2.50 4.07 7.74
N THR A 171 1.52 3.90 8.62
CA THR A 171 0.89 2.61 8.92
C THR A 171 -0.58 2.71 8.53
N LEU A 172 -1.04 1.88 7.60
CA LEU A 172 -2.46 1.63 7.36
C LEU A 172 -2.74 0.23 7.88
N ASP A 173 -3.66 0.11 8.83
CA ASP A 173 -4.24 -1.14 9.31
C ASP A 173 -5.74 -1.04 8.99
N MET A 174 -6.27 -1.77 8.00
CA MET A 174 -7.67 -1.60 7.61
C MET A 174 -8.61 -2.50 8.44
N GLY A 175 -8.10 -3.62 8.97
CA GLY A 175 -8.76 -4.40 9.99
C GLY A 175 -9.51 -5.61 9.43
N ALA A 176 -10.83 -5.64 9.57
CA ALA A 176 -11.65 -6.78 9.17
C ALA A 176 -12.76 -6.34 8.24
N GLY A 177 -12.83 -6.90 7.04
CA GLY A 177 -13.79 -6.53 6.00
C GLY A 177 -13.08 -6.50 4.65
N ASP A 178 -13.84 -6.28 3.58
CA ASP A 178 -13.27 -6.18 2.24
C ASP A 178 -12.82 -4.73 1.98
N ASP A 179 -11.55 -4.42 2.21
CA ASP A 179 -11.08 -3.03 2.30
C ASP A 179 -10.55 -2.48 0.97
N LEU A 180 -10.61 -1.15 0.83
CA LEU A 180 -10.07 -0.44 -0.34
C LEU A 180 -9.06 0.64 0.07
N ILE A 181 -7.81 0.47 -0.38
CA ILE A 181 -6.78 1.50 -0.33
C ILE A 181 -6.50 2.00 -1.76
N ASP A 182 -6.73 3.27 -2.04
CA ASP A 182 -6.30 3.92 -3.29
C ASP A 182 -5.60 5.26 -3.01
N LEU A 183 -4.28 5.19 -2.91
CA LEU A 183 -3.45 6.32 -2.47
C LEU A 183 -2.36 6.69 -3.47
N ARG A 184 -2.20 8.00 -3.63
CA ARG A 184 -1.01 8.60 -4.26
C ARG A 184 -0.05 9.10 -3.21
N ILE A 185 1.18 8.64 -3.27
CA ILE A 185 2.22 8.96 -2.30
C ILE A 185 3.28 9.82 -2.98
N GLY A 186 3.24 11.12 -2.71
CA GLY A 186 4.20 12.10 -3.21
C GLY A 186 5.47 12.10 -2.36
N LEU A 187 6.61 11.81 -2.98
CA LEU A 187 7.89 11.65 -2.29
C LEU A 187 8.89 12.76 -2.66
N SER A 188 9.33 13.48 -1.64
CA SER A 188 10.46 14.43 -1.67
C SER A 188 11.63 13.95 -0.80
N GLN A 189 11.40 12.97 0.08
CA GLN A 189 12.35 12.32 0.99
C GLN A 189 11.99 10.85 1.19
N THR A 190 12.80 10.08 1.93
CA THR A 190 12.52 8.67 2.26
C THR A 190 11.16 8.50 2.92
N HIS A 191 10.42 7.49 2.48
CA HIS A 191 9.14 7.10 3.05
C HIS A 191 9.14 5.61 3.36
N ASN A 192 8.67 5.26 4.55
CA ASN A 192 8.45 3.88 4.94
C ASN A 192 6.94 3.69 5.14
N LEU A 193 6.35 2.88 4.28
CA LEU A 193 4.96 2.48 4.37
C LEU A 193 4.87 1.05 4.89
N LEU A 194 4.03 0.85 5.88
CA LEU A 194 3.50 -0.45 6.26
C LEU A 194 2.00 -0.42 6.00
N THR A 195 1.51 -1.41 5.25
CA THR A 195 0.08 -1.63 5.06
C THR A 195 -0.25 -3.03 5.57
N LEU A 196 -1.24 -3.11 6.43
CA LEU A 196 -1.92 -4.30 6.89
C LEU A 196 -3.38 -4.11 6.50
N THR A 197 -3.98 -5.01 5.74
CA THR A 197 -5.42 -4.90 5.45
C THR A 197 -6.21 -5.83 6.36
N GLY A 198 -5.72 -7.04 6.60
CA GLY A 198 -6.16 -7.87 7.71
C GLY A 198 -6.97 -9.07 7.24
N ALA A 199 -8.29 -9.07 7.38
CA ALA A 199 -9.12 -10.18 6.94
C ALA A 199 -10.22 -9.70 6.00
N GLY A 200 -10.43 -10.36 4.86
CA GLY A 200 -11.40 -9.99 3.83
C GLY A 200 -10.72 -9.90 2.46
N ASP A 201 -11.51 -9.75 1.40
CA ASP A 201 -10.98 -9.67 0.03
C ASP A 201 -10.57 -8.21 -0.28
N ASP A 202 -9.30 -7.88 -0.04
CA ASP A 202 -8.82 -6.51 -0.01
C ASP A 202 -8.32 -5.99 -1.36
N VAL A 203 -8.37 -4.68 -1.54
CA VAL A 203 -7.93 -4.00 -2.76
C VAL A 203 -6.97 -2.85 -2.44
N VAL A 204 -5.69 -3.06 -2.75
CA VAL A 204 -4.64 -2.07 -2.52
C VAL A 204 -4.08 -1.52 -3.83
N ARG A 205 -4.20 -0.20 -4.03
CA ARG A 205 -3.63 0.56 -5.14
C ARG A 205 -2.77 1.68 -4.61
N LEU A 206 -1.46 1.59 -4.85
CA LEU A 206 -0.50 2.60 -4.41
C LEU A 206 0.28 3.15 -5.60
N ALA A 207 0.34 4.47 -5.72
CA ALA A 207 1.16 5.14 -6.72
C ALA A 207 2.17 6.08 -6.05
N PHE A 208 3.46 5.74 -6.12
CA PHE A 208 4.56 6.57 -5.65
C PHE A 208 5.00 7.55 -6.76
N GLU A 209 4.91 8.84 -6.47
CA GLU A 209 5.30 9.93 -7.36
C GLU A 209 6.54 10.63 -6.77
N VAL A 210 7.71 10.43 -7.37
CA VAL A 210 8.97 10.96 -6.80
C VAL A 210 9.40 12.25 -7.49
N SER A 211 9.48 13.33 -6.72
CA SER A 211 9.87 14.66 -7.19
C SER A 211 11.37 14.93 -7.10
N ALA A 212 12.11 14.14 -6.31
CA ALA A 212 13.54 14.32 -6.03
C ALA A 212 14.41 13.12 -6.47
N THR A 213 15.66 13.40 -6.82
CA THR A 213 16.63 12.34 -7.17
C THR A 213 17.07 11.56 -5.93
N ALA A 214 17.15 10.23 -6.02
CA ALA A 214 17.65 9.33 -4.96
C ALA A 214 16.76 9.21 -3.70
N VAL A 215 15.45 9.30 -3.86
CA VAL A 215 14.49 9.03 -2.78
C VAL A 215 14.19 7.53 -2.69
N GLU A 216 14.20 7.00 -1.46
CA GLU A 216 13.80 5.62 -1.15
C GLU A 216 12.31 5.55 -0.84
N ALA A 217 11.57 4.82 -1.69
CA ALA A 217 10.19 4.40 -1.43
C ALA A 217 10.22 2.97 -0.87
N ASN A 218 10.17 2.83 0.46
CA ASN A 218 10.07 1.54 1.12
C ASN A 218 8.61 1.24 1.43
N ALA A 219 8.14 0.07 1.03
CA ALA A 219 6.79 -0.38 1.32
C ALA A 219 6.77 -1.86 1.69
N ASP A 220 6.10 -2.19 2.79
CA ASP A 220 5.82 -3.55 3.24
C ASP A 220 4.29 -3.68 3.30
N LEU A 221 3.72 -4.42 2.35
CA LEU A 221 2.29 -4.69 2.26
C LEU A 221 2.03 -6.12 2.71
N ARG A 222 1.16 -6.26 3.69
CA ARG A 222 0.63 -7.53 4.21
C ARG A 222 -0.86 -7.49 3.98
N LEU A 223 -1.36 -8.29 3.04
CA LEU A 223 -2.77 -8.26 2.68
C LEU A 223 -3.57 -9.06 3.73
N GLY A 224 -3.35 -10.36 3.86
CA GLY A 224 -3.79 -11.09 5.06
C GLY A 224 -4.58 -12.35 4.74
N GLU A 225 -5.76 -12.50 5.30
CA GLU A 225 -6.68 -13.56 4.90
C GLU A 225 -7.66 -13.00 3.85
N GLY A 226 -7.91 -13.72 2.75
CA GLY A 226 -8.86 -13.31 1.72
C GLY A 226 -8.24 -13.32 0.33
N ASP A 227 -9.07 -13.24 -0.70
CA ASP A 227 -8.60 -13.22 -2.08
C ASP A 227 -8.24 -11.78 -2.49
N ASP A 228 -6.98 -11.38 -2.28
CA ASP A 228 -6.60 -9.97 -2.33
C ASP A 228 -6.13 -9.51 -3.72
N PHE A 229 -6.21 -8.20 -3.94
CA PHE A 229 -5.63 -7.52 -5.10
C PHE A 229 -4.68 -6.40 -4.68
N ALA A 230 -3.42 -6.48 -5.09
CA ALA A 230 -2.46 -5.39 -4.92
C ALA A 230 -1.85 -4.93 -6.23
N ALA A 231 -1.94 -3.62 -6.53
CA ALA A 231 -1.27 -2.98 -7.65
C ALA A 231 -0.40 -1.80 -7.20
N ILE A 232 0.92 -1.97 -7.33
CA ILE A 232 1.89 -1.00 -6.84
C ILE A 232 2.63 -0.33 -8.00
N GLY A 233 2.49 0.98 -8.09
CA GLY A 233 3.11 1.87 -9.05
C GLY A 233 4.27 2.64 -8.44
N LYS A 234 5.52 2.22 -8.65
CA LYS A 234 6.67 2.93 -8.07
C LYS A 234 7.13 4.19 -8.84
N GLY A 235 6.47 4.52 -9.95
CA GLY A 235 6.82 5.68 -10.77
C GLY A 235 8.30 5.67 -11.18
N ASN A 236 9.02 6.73 -10.85
CA ASN A 236 10.47 6.93 -11.06
C ASN A 236 11.32 6.69 -9.79
N ALA A 237 10.77 6.17 -8.70
CA ALA A 237 11.55 5.89 -7.48
C ALA A 237 12.55 4.77 -7.77
N SER A 238 13.85 5.01 -7.52
CA SER A 238 14.91 4.09 -7.99
C SER A 238 15.62 3.28 -6.89
N ALA A 239 15.42 3.58 -5.61
CA ALA A 239 16.30 3.02 -4.55
C ALA A 239 15.59 2.24 -3.41
N GLY A 240 14.31 2.49 -3.13
CA GLY A 240 13.62 1.81 -2.02
C GLY A 240 13.26 0.35 -2.33
N THR A 241 12.90 -0.45 -1.33
CA THR A 241 12.44 -1.84 -1.51
C THR A 241 10.94 -1.93 -1.29
N ILE A 242 10.23 -2.61 -2.20
CA ILE A 242 8.80 -2.91 -2.03
C ILE A 242 8.66 -4.42 -1.83
N THR A 243 7.96 -4.81 -0.76
CA THR A 243 7.54 -6.17 -0.47
C THR A 243 6.02 -6.20 -0.40
N VAL A 244 5.42 -7.13 -1.13
CA VAL A 244 3.97 -7.40 -1.09
C VAL A 244 3.80 -8.88 -0.75
N LEU A 245 3.07 -9.15 0.32
CA LEU A 245 2.75 -10.47 0.84
C LEU A 245 1.23 -10.63 0.81
N GLY A 246 0.71 -11.51 -0.05
CA GLY A 246 -0.71 -11.84 -0.11
C GLY A 246 -1.17 -12.57 1.16
N GLN A 247 -0.41 -13.58 1.55
CA GLN A 247 -0.58 -14.46 2.72
C GLN A 247 -1.56 -15.61 2.51
N ALA A 248 -2.85 -15.48 2.71
CA ALA A 248 -3.80 -16.59 2.57
C ALA A 248 -4.99 -16.19 1.71
N GLY A 249 -5.35 -17.01 0.74
CA GLY A 249 -6.37 -16.72 -0.27
C GLY A 249 -5.74 -16.68 -1.66
N ASP A 250 -6.58 -16.59 -2.70
CA ASP A 250 -6.14 -16.61 -4.10
C ASP A 250 -5.78 -15.18 -4.55
N ASP A 251 -4.53 -14.79 -4.38
CA ASP A 251 -4.10 -13.39 -4.48
C ASP A 251 -3.70 -12.95 -5.89
N VAL A 252 -3.94 -11.68 -6.23
CA VAL A 252 -3.47 -11.04 -7.47
C VAL A 252 -2.52 -9.89 -7.16
N LEU A 253 -1.23 -10.15 -7.30
CA LEU A 253 -0.17 -9.21 -6.96
C LEU A 253 0.50 -8.66 -8.21
N ARG A 254 0.55 -7.32 -8.32
CA ARG A 254 1.18 -6.63 -9.45
C ARG A 254 2.08 -5.49 -8.98
N GLY A 255 3.36 -5.60 -9.29
CA GLY A 255 4.32 -4.51 -9.10
C GLY A 255 4.77 -3.87 -10.41
N THR A 256 4.96 -2.54 -10.43
CA THR A 256 5.54 -1.77 -11.54
C THR A 256 6.60 -0.78 -11.02
N GLY A 257 7.58 -0.41 -11.85
CA GLY A 257 8.58 0.66 -11.59
C GLY A 257 10.04 0.18 -11.47
N GLY A 258 10.89 0.90 -10.72
CA GLY A 258 12.34 0.65 -10.63
C GLY A 258 12.85 0.35 -9.21
N GLY A 259 13.86 -0.50 -9.06
CA GLY A 259 14.43 -0.94 -7.77
C GLY A 259 13.88 -2.30 -7.30
N PRO A 260 14.38 -2.84 -6.17
CA PRO A 260 14.02 -4.18 -5.69
C PRO A 260 12.53 -4.33 -5.39
N LEU A 261 11.96 -5.43 -5.85
CA LEU A 261 10.56 -5.81 -5.63
C LEU A 261 10.50 -7.28 -5.18
N THR A 262 9.71 -7.57 -4.15
CA THR A 262 9.32 -8.93 -3.78
C THR A 262 7.80 -9.03 -3.81
N LEU A 263 7.28 -9.98 -4.59
CA LEU A 263 5.88 -10.40 -4.55
C LEU A 263 5.86 -11.84 -4.01
N SER A 264 5.09 -12.09 -2.97
CA SER A 264 4.84 -13.42 -2.41
C SER A 264 3.34 -13.62 -2.34
N GLY A 265 2.80 -14.63 -3.04
CA GLY A 265 1.39 -15.01 -2.99
C GLY A 265 1.06 -15.51 -1.60
N GLY A 266 1.48 -16.72 -1.26
CA GLY A 266 1.34 -17.26 0.08
C GLY A 266 0.69 -18.62 0.03
N ALA A 267 -0.55 -18.75 0.50
CA ALA A 267 -1.34 -19.96 0.39
C ALA A 267 -2.61 -19.66 -0.39
N GLY A 268 -2.83 -20.34 -1.51
CA GLY A 268 -3.92 -20.05 -2.44
C GLY A 268 -3.48 -20.34 -3.87
N HIS A 269 -4.24 -19.90 -4.86
CA HIS A 269 -3.90 -19.99 -6.27
C HIS A 269 -3.56 -18.61 -6.78
N ASP A 270 -2.30 -18.24 -6.59
CA ASP A 270 -1.88 -16.86 -6.68
C ASP A 270 -1.46 -16.48 -8.09
N ARG A 271 -1.67 -15.21 -8.45
CA ARG A 271 -1.21 -14.62 -9.70
C ARG A 271 -0.28 -13.45 -9.43
N LEU A 272 1.00 -13.67 -9.68
CA LEU A 272 2.06 -12.69 -9.46
C LEU A 272 2.54 -12.13 -10.80
N VAL A 273 2.58 -10.81 -10.93
CA VAL A 273 2.99 -10.13 -12.16
C VAL A 273 4.05 -9.06 -11.89
N SER A 274 5.28 -9.30 -12.35
CA SER A 274 6.33 -8.28 -12.38
C SER A 274 6.17 -7.39 -13.62
N ALA A 275 5.21 -6.47 -13.62
CA ALA A 275 4.98 -5.54 -14.73
C ALA A 275 6.00 -4.37 -14.74
N LEU A 276 7.28 -4.63 -14.50
CA LEU A 276 8.31 -3.59 -14.43
C LEU A 276 8.53 -2.93 -15.82
N GLY A 277 8.53 -1.60 -15.81
CA GLY A 277 8.91 -0.76 -16.94
C GLY A 277 10.41 -0.86 -17.23
N GLN A 278 10.84 -0.28 -18.35
CA GLN A 278 12.17 -0.48 -18.90
C GLN A 278 13.30 -0.10 -17.94
N GLY A 279 13.98 -1.10 -17.37
CA GLY A 279 15.16 -0.94 -16.53
C GLY A 279 15.73 -2.30 -16.11
N THR A 280 16.87 -2.69 -16.69
CA THR A 280 17.51 -3.99 -16.48
C THR A 280 18.24 -4.13 -15.14
N GLU A 281 18.17 -3.12 -14.26
CA GLU A 281 18.96 -3.05 -13.02
C GLU A 281 18.19 -3.52 -11.78
N SER A 282 16.91 -3.86 -11.92
CA SER A 282 16.08 -4.29 -10.79
C SER A 282 16.03 -5.80 -10.70
N ILE A 283 16.23 -6.34 -9.50
CA ILE A 283 15.98 -7.74 -9.18
C ILE A 283 14.56 -7.83 -8.63
N VAL A 284 13.76 -8.73 -9.19
CA VAL A 284 12.43 -9.04 -8.69
C VAL A 284 12.43 -10.45 -8.15
N SER A 285 11.87 -10.65 -6.96
CA SER A 285 11.57 -11.97 -6.42
C SER A 285 10.07 -12.22 -6.55
N LEU A 286 9.68 -13.28 -7.27
CA LEU A 286 8.31 -13.78 -7.33
C LEU A 286 8.25 -15.12 -6.62
N LYS A 287 7.34 -15.27 -5.66
CA LYS A 287 7.16 -16.50 -4.88
C LYS A 287 5.68 -16.86 -4.85
N GLY A 288 5.31 -17.96 -5.50
CA GLY A 288 3.92 -18.47 -5.48
C GLY A 288 3.55 -18.89 -4.07
N GLY A 289 4.10 -20.01 -3.61
CA GLY A 289 3.92 -20.48 -2.25
C GLY A 289 3.21 -21.82 -2.22
N VAL A 290 2.03 -21.90 -1.62
CA VAL A 290 1.23 -23.11 -1.53
C VAL A 290 0.02 -22.98 -2.43
N GLY A 291 -0.02 -23.77 -3.51
CA GLY A 291 -1.15 -23.92 -4.41
C GLY A 291 -0.70 -23.78 -5.86
N GLN A 292 -1.64 -23.64 -6.81
CA GLN A 292 -1.32 -23.62 -8.23
C GLN A 292 -1.12 -22.19 -8.69
N ASP A 293 0.14 -21.74 -8.66
CA ASP A 293 0.46 -20.33 -8.83
C ASP A 293 0.85 -20.00 -10.27
N VAL A 294 0.55 -18.77 -10.69
CA VAL A 294 0.93 -18.21 -12.00
C VAL A 294 1.87 -17.04 -11.79
N LEU A 295 3.14 -17.26 -12.13
CA LEU A 295 4.21 -16.26 -12.02
C LEU A 295 4.53 -15.71 -13.40
N VAL A 296 4.19 -14.44 -13.64
CA VAL A 296 4.39 -13.76 -14.92
C VAL A 296 5.61 -12.85 -14.84
N ALA A 297 6.66 -13.24 -15.57
CA ALA A 297 7.91 -12.50 -15.66
C ALA A 297 7.78 -11.20 -16.47
N GLY A 298 8.64 -10.26 -16.13
CA GLY A 298 8.67 -8.90 -16.64
C GLY A 298 9.88 -8.63 -17.51
N HIS A 299 10.28 -7.35 -17.56
CA HIS A 299 11.51 -6.91 -18.24
C HIS A 299 12.77 -6.97 -17.36
N ALA A 300 12.57 -7.14 -16.04
CA ALA A 300 13.63 -7.09 -15.05
C ALA A 300 14.34 -8.45 -14.94
N VAL A 301 15.37 -8.56 -14.09
CA VAL A 301 15.93 -9.87 -13.76
C VAL A 301 15.05 -10.49 -12.67
N ASP A 302 14.23 -11.46 -13.07
CA ASP A 302 13.29 -12.13 -12.17
C ASP A 302 13.92 -13.41 -11.56
N MET A 303 13.75 -13.57 -10.24
CA MET A 303 13.98 -14.81 -9.50
C MET A 303 12.61 -15.37 -9.09
N MET A 304 12.27 -16.54 -9.60
CA MET A 304 10.93 -17.12 -9.47
C MET A 304 10.98 -18.45 -8.73
N GLU A 305 10.12 -18.58 -7.71
CA GLU A 305 9.88 -19.78 -6.93
C GLU A 305 8.39 -20.11 -7.00
N GLY A 306 8.04 -21.28 -7.54
CA GLY A 306 6.64 -21.72 -7.61
C GLY A 306 6.13 -22.15 -6.23
N GLY A 307 6.95 -22.91 -5.51
CA GLY A 307 6.63 -23.49 -4.22
C GLY A 307 6.02 -24.89 -4.37
N THR A 308 4.94 -25.16 -3.65
CA THR A 308 4.22 -26.44 -3.71
C THR A 308 2.93 -26.28 -4.50
N GLY A 309 2.66 -27.20 -5.41
CA GLY A 309 1.47 -27.13 -6.26
C GLY A 309 1.81 -27.53 -7.67
N ALA A 310 1.09 -27.04 -8.68
CA ALA A 310 1.44 -27.21 -10.08
C ALA A 310 1.51 -25.81 -10.69
N ASP A 311 2.73 -25.29 -10.77
CA ASP A 311 2.97 -23.86 -10.95
C ASP A 311 3.26 -23.54 -12.42
N VAL A 312 2.89 -22.35 -12.87
CA VAL A 312 3.11 -21.89 -14.24
C VAL A 312 3.98 -20.64 -14.27
N PHE A 313 5.16 -20.76 -14.88
CA PHE A 313 6.09 -19.67 -15.09
C PHE A 313 5.89 -19.11 -16.51
N VAL A 314 5.33 -17.91 -16.61
CA VAL A 314 4.92 -17.30 -17.88
C VAL A 314 5.93 -16.26 -18.36
N PHE A 315 6.44 -16.44 -19.57
CA PHE A 315 7.27 -15.47 -20.28
C PHE A 315 6.56 -15.00 -21.54
N ALA A 316 5.86 -13.88 -21.45
CA ALA A 316 5.01 -13.41 -22.54
C ALA A 316 5.79 -12.85 -23.75
N LYS A 317 7.07 -12.50 -23.59
CA LYS A 317 7.91 -11.91 -24.65
C LYS A 317 9.38 -12.29 -24.46
N ALA A 318 10.12 -12.38 -25.56
CA ALA A 318 11.57 -12.45 -25.54
C ALA A 318 12.18 -11.07 -25.24
N PHE A 319 12.81 -10.93 -24.06
CA PHE A 319 13.60 -9.75 -23.73
C PHE A 319 15.10 -10.03 -23.85
N GLN A 320 15.85 -9.04 -24.34
CA GLN A 320 17.31 -9.09 -24.41
C GLN A 320 17.90 -8.39 -23.18
N GLY A 321 18.93 -9.00 -22.57
CA GLY A 321 19.74 -8.39 -21.51
C GLY A 321 19.52 -9.03 -20.13
N ALA A 322 18.32 -8.92 -19.57
CA ALA A 322 17.96 -9.60 -18.32
C ALA A 322 17.86 -11.13 -18.55
N VAL A 323 18.34 -11.92 -17.59
CA VAL A 323 18.27 -13.39 -17.64
C VAL A 323 17.63 -13.87 -16.36
N ASP A 324 16.41 -14.39 -16.49
CA ASP A 324 15.61 -14.80 -15.36
C ASP A 324 16.03 -16.19 -14.85
N SER A 325 15.63 -16.50 -13.63
CA SER A 325 15.92 -17.77 -12.96
C SER A 325 14.68 -18.34 -12.29
N ILE A 326 14.34 -19.59 -12.61
CA ILE A 326 13.38 -20.39 -11.85
C ILE A 326 14.19 -21.28 -10.87
N THR A 327 13.92 -21.18 -9.58
CA THR A 327 14.81 -21.73 -8.54
C THR A 327 14.41 -23.08 -7.96
N ASP A 328 13.19 -23.56 -8.23
CA ASP A 328 12.62 -24.75 -7.60
C ASP A 328 11.79 -25.65 -8.55
N PHE A 329 11.92 -25.46 -9.86
CA PHE A 329 11.13 -26.14 -10.89
C PHE A 329 11.03 -27.67 -10.72
N ARG A 330 9.81 -28.19 -10.63
CA ARG A 330 9.49 -29.61 -10.49
C ARG A 330 8.98 -30.21 -11.80
N HIS A 331 9.86 -30.96 -12.46
CA HIS A 331 9.54 -31.71 -13.68
C HIS A 331 8.28 -32.59 -13.52
N GLY A 332 7.41 -32.54 -14.53
CA GLY A 332 6.16 -33.30 -14.59
C GLY A 332 5.06 -32.76 -13.69
N VAL A 333 5.28 -31.61 -13.06
CA VAL A 333 4.33 -30.92 -12.18
C VAL A 333 4.16 -29.47 -12.63
N ASP A 334 5.26 -28.72 -12.69
CA ASP A 334 5.26 -27.31 -13.08
C ASP A 334 5.38 -27.16 -14.60
N GLN A 335 5.00 -26.00 -15.13
CA GLN A 335 5.10 -25.68 -16.56
C GLN A 335 5.78 -24.34 -16.79
N ILE A 336 6.52 -24.24 -17.90
CA ILE A 336 7.06 -22.99 -18.43
C ILE A 336 6.27 -22.61 -19.68
N ASP A 337 5.57 -21.48 -19.62
CA ASP A 337 4.79 -20.96 -20.73
C ASP A 337 5.58 -19.93 -21.53
N LEU A 338 5.90 -20.30 -22.77
CA LEU A 338 6.62 -19.47 -23.74
C LEU A 338 5.77 -19.15 -24.97
N SER A 339 4.47 -19.51 -24.95
CA SER A 339 3.59 -19.38 -26.11
C SER A 339 3.40 -17.93 -26.56
N GLY A 340 3.68 -16.96 -25.69
CA GLY A 340 3.72 -15.54 -26.04
C GLY A 340 4.74 -15.15 -27.12
N PHE A 341 5.81 -15.94 -27.33
CA PHE A 341 6.81 -15.66 -28.37
C PHE A 341 7.41 -16.89 -29.07
N MET A 342 7.08 -18.10 -28.61
CA MET A 342 7.54 -19.38 -29.17
C MET A 342 6.37 -20.26 -29.64
N ASP A 343 5.21 -19.68 -29.96
CA ASP A 343 4.05 -20.43 -30.49
C ASP A 343 4.40 -21.31 -31.69
N GLY A 344 4.24 -22.62 -31.51
CA GLY A 344 4.56 -23.63 -32.51
C GLY A 344 6.05 -23.85 -32.78
N ALA A 345 6.95 -23.37 -31.92
CA ALA A 345 8.38 -23.61 -32.05
C ALA A 345 8.76 -25.07 -31.76
N ASP A 346 9.85 -25.54 -32.38
CA ASP A 346 10.35 -26.91 -32.17
C ASP A 346 11.22 -27.00 -30.91
N PHE A 347 10.82 -27.85 -29.96
CA PHE A 347 11.70 -28.22 -28.85
C PHE A 347 12.65 -29.35 -29.26
N ILE A 348 13.91 -29.01 -29.51
CA ILE A 348 14.93 -29.92 -30.06
C ILE A 348 15.80 -30.60 -28.99
N GLY A 349 15.43 -30.48 -27.72
CA GLY A 349 16.18 -31.08 -26.60
C GLY A 349 17.59 -30.50 -26.49
N SER A 350 18.63 -31.33 -26.66
CA SER A 350 20.04 -30.90 -26.57
C SER A 350 20.72 -30.69 -27.92
N ALA A 351 20.01 -30.89 -29.04
CA ALA A 351 20.54 -30.68 -30.39
C ALA A 351 20.93 -29.22 -30.62
N LYS A 352 21.85 -28.97 -31.55
CA LYS A 352 22.22 -27.60 -31.95
C LYS A 352 21.11 -26.99 -32.82
N PHE A 353 20.97 -25.66 -32.75
CA PHE A 353 20.06 -24.94 -33.62
C PHE A 353 20.37 -25.22 -35.09
N SER A 354 19.33 -25.48 -35.87
CA SER A 354 19.40 -25.75 -37.30
C SER A 354 19.52 -24.46 -38.11
N GLY A 355 19.00 -23.35 -37.57
CA GLY A 355 18.82 -22.09 -38.31
C GLY A 355 17.68 -22.16 -39.33
N ASP A 356 16.67 -22.99 -39.06
CA ASP A 356 15.48 -23.17 -39.89
C ASP A 356 14.22 -23.05 -39.02
N GLY A 357 13.81 -21.81 -38.74
CA GLY A 357 12.64 -21.50 -37.92
C GLY A 357 12.96 -21.36 -36.42
N ALA A 358 11.92 -21.08 -35.63
CA ALA A 358 12.06 -20.87 -34.19
C ALA A 358 12.29 -22.21 -33.47
N GLU A 359 13.34 -22.28 -32.67
CA GLU A 359 13.75 -23.51 -31.97
C GLU A 359 14.06 -23.23 -30.51
N LEU A 360 13.74 -24.19 -29.65
CA LEU A 360 14.00 -24.15 -28.21
C LEU A 360 14.86 -25.35 -27.80
N ARG A 361 15.89 -25.12 -26.98
CA ARG A 361 16.79 -26.18 -26.55
C ARG A 361 17.32 -25.99 -25.13
N ILE A 362 17.81 -27.09 -24.57
CA ILE A 362 18.49 -27.14 -23.28
C ILE A 362 20.01 -27.17 -23.49
N VAL A 363 20.72 -26.38 -22.70
CA VAL A 363 22.15 -26.50 -22.46
C VAL A 363 22.36 -26.91 -21.00
N ALA A 364 22.94 -28.08 -20.78
CA ALA A 364 23.20 -28.59 -19.44
C ALA A 364 24.19 -27.68 -18.68
N GLY A 365 23.87 -27.41 -17.41
CA GLY A 365 24.82 -26.83 -16.46
C GLY A 365 25.90 -27.82 -16.04
N LYS A 366 26.89 -27.34 -15.27
CA LYS A 366 27.76 -28.25 -14.49
C LYS A 366 26.91 -28.98 -13.44
N ALA A 367 27.40 -30.10 -12.91
CA ALA A 367 26.71 -30.80 -11.83
C ALA A 367 26.39 -29.83 -10.67
N GLY A 368 25.12 -29.73 -10.29
CA GLY A 368 24.62 -28.80 -9.27
C GLY A 368 24.37 -27.36 -9.73
N SER A 369 24.57 -27.05 -11.01
CA SER A 369 24.18 -25.76 -11.61
C SER A 369 22.86 -25.89 -12.36
N PRO A 370 22.07 -24.80 -12.48
CA PRO A 370 20.84 -24.82 -13.25
C PRO A 370 21.11 -25.12 -14.72
N ILE A 371 20.12 -25.71 -15.40
CA ILE A 371 20.14 -25.83 -16.85
C ILE A 371 19.87 -24.45 -17.46
N SER A 372 20.37 -24.21 -18.67
CA SER A 372 19.95 -23.05 -19.48
C SER A 372 18.93 -23.50 -20.51
N LEU A 373 17.74 -22.92 -20.49
CA LEU A 373 16.78 -23.01 -21.58
C LEU A 373 17.04 -21.82 -22.50
N ILE A 374 17.34 -22.08 -23.77
CA ILE A 374 17.68 -21.05 -24.75
C ILE A 374 16.82 -21.19 -26.00
N ALA A 375 16.41 -20.05 -26.55
CA ALA A 375 15.56 -19.96 -27.73
C ALA A 375 16.29 -19.24 -28.86
N ASP A 376 16.22 -19.80 -30.06
CA ASP A 376 16.43 -19.11 -31.33
C ASP A 376 15.06 -18.67 -31.82
N VAL A 377 14.75 -17.38 -31.66
CA VAL A 377 13.41 -16.83 -31.89
C VAL A 377 13.24 -16.44 -33.35
N ASN A 378 14.31 -15.97 -33.99
CA ASN A 378 14.30 -15.49 -35.37
C ASN A 378 14.74 -16.54 -36.41
N GLY A 379 15.25 -17.69 -35.97
CA GLY A 379 15.67 -18.81 -36.80
C GLY A 379 17.02 -18.61 -37.48
N ASP A 380 17.91 -17.76 -36.97
CA ASP A 380 19.24 -17.51 -37.56
C ASP A 380 20.34 -18.48 -37.07
N GLY A 381 19.97 -19.46 -36.25
CA GLY A 381 20.84 -20.44 -35.64
C GLY A 381 21.54 -19.95 -34.38
N LYS A 382 21.14 -18.82 -33.80
CA LYS A 382 21.71 -18.25 -32.57
C LYS A 382 20.65 -18.04 -31.51
N ALA A 383 21.09 -18.08 -30.24
CA ALA A 383 20.18 -17.81 -29.13
C ALA A 383 19.85 -16.31 -29.06
N ASP A 384 18.57 -16.00 -29.08
CA ASP A 384 18.00 -14.66 -28.86
C ASP A 384 17.55 -14.46 -27.41
N TRP A 385 17.20 -15.55 -26.72
CA TRP A 385 16.65 -15.52 -25.37
C TRP A 385 17.17 -16.69 -24.51
N LYS A 386 17.21 -16.48 -23.19
CA LYS A 386 17.72 -17.45 -22.23
C LYS A 386 17.10 -17.26 -20.85
N ILE A 387 16.84 -18.38 -20.17
CA ILE A 387 16.61 -18.43 -18.72
C ILE A 387 17.43 -19.54 -18.06
N TYR A 388 17.61 -19.43 -16.75
CA TYR A 388 18.11 -20.49 -15.90
C TYR A 388 16.95 -21.23 -15.23
N VAL A 389 17.00 -22.56 -15.25
CA VAL A 389 16.01 -23.40 -14.57
C VAL A 389 16.75 -24.35 -13.64
N GLN A 390 16.50 -24.22 -12.34
CA GLN A 390 17.08 -25.08 -11.32
C GLN A 390 16.32 -26.40 -11.28
N THR A 391 16.70 -27.32 -12.15
CA THR A 391 16.12 -28.66 -12.22
C THR A 391 17.12 -29.68 -12.77
N ASN A 392 16.85 -30.96 -12.53
CA ASN A 392 17.65 -32.06 -13.05
C ASN A 392 17.13 -32.59 -14.40
N MET A 393 15.91 -32.22 -14.79
CA MET A 393 15.25 -32.70 -16.00
C MET A 393 14.25 -31.66 -16.50
N LEU A 394 14.18 -31.50 -17.83
CA LEU A 394 13.15 -30.72 -18.51
C LEU A 394 12.87 -31.39 -19.85
N THR A 395 11.59 -31.51 -20.19
CA THR A 395 11.07 -32.24 -21.36
C THR A 395 10.03 -31.40 -22.09
N ALA A 396 9.58 -31.87 -23.26
CA ALA A 396 8.53 -31.19 -24.02
C ALA A 396 7.20 -31.06 -23.23
N GLY A 397 6.92 -31.97 -22.29
CA GLY A 397 5.68 -31.92 -21.50
C GLY A 397 5.66 -30.83 -20.42
N ASP A 398 6.84 -30.28 -20.10
CA ASP A 398 7.01 -29.20 -19.13
C ASP A 398 6.87 -27.81 -19.77
N LEU A 399 6.65 -27.76 -21.08
CA LEU A 399 6.69 -26.56 -21.89
C LEU A 399 5.34 -26.31 -22.56
N ILE A 400 4.89 -25.07 -22.54
CA ILE A 400 3.80 -24.58 -23.37
C ILE A 400 4.44 -23.73 -24.46
N LEU A 401 4.41 -24.25 -25.69
CA LEU A 401 4.95 -23.60 -26.88
C LEU A 401 3.78 -23.23 -27.77
#